data_AF-A0A379AM37-F1
#
_entry.id   AF-A0A379AM37-F1
#
_cell.length_a   1.000
_cell.length_b   1.000
_cell.length_c   1.000
_cell.angle_alpha   90.00
_cell.angle_beta   90.00
_cell.angle_gamma   90.00
#
_symmetry.space_group_name_H-M   'P 1'
#
loop_
_entity.id
_entity.type
_entity.pdbx_description
1 polymer ?
#
loop_
_entity_poly.entity_id
_entity_poly.type
_entity_poly.pdbx_seq_one_letter_code
_entity_poly.pdbx_strand_id
1 'polypeptide(L)' 'MEKTYNPQDIEQPLYEHWEKQGYFKPNGDTSQESFCIMIPPPNVTGSLHMGHAFQQTIMDTMIRYQRMQGEKYPVASRY' A
#
# COMPACT_ATOMS: atom_id res chain seq x y z
N MET A 1 -15.05 -19.26 13.76
CA MET A 1 -14.74 -18.89 12.37
C MET A 1 -15.81 -19.47 11.48
N GLU A 2 -16.34 -18.68 10.56
CA GLU A 2 -17.14 -19.24 9.46
C GLU A 2 -16.29 -20.23 8.65
N LYS A 3 -16.93 -21.26 8.10
CA LYS A 3 -16.24 -22.29 7.31
C LYS A 3 -15.97 -21.86 5.86
N THR A 4 -16.65 -20.80 5.41
CA THR A 4 -16.54 -20.29 4.04
C THR A 4 -15.88 -18.91 4.08
N TYR A 5 -14.86 -18.72 3.25
CA TYR A 5 -14.21 -17.42 3.09
C TYR A 5 -15.07 -16.51 2.22
N ASN A 6 -15.54 -15.38 2.76
CA ASN A 6 -16.16 -14.31 1.99
C ASN A 6 -15.23 -13.09 1.98
N PRO A 7 -14.60 -12.75 0.83
CA PRO A 7 -13.70 -11.60 0.74
C PRO A 7 -14.39 -10.27 1.09
N GLN A 8 -15.66 -10.10 0.70
CA GLN A 8 -16.36 -8.81 0.87
C GLN A 8 -16.56 -8.46 2.35
N ASP A 9 -16.87 -9.46 3.17
CA ASP A 9 -17.10 -9.30 4.61
C ASP A 9 -15.80 -9.03 5.39
N ILE A 10 -14.64 -9.26 4.77
CA ILE A 10 -13.33 -9.17 5.40
C ILE A 10 -12.55 -7.95 4.89
N GLU A 11 -12.46 -7.76 3.57
CA GLU A 11 -11.64 -6.73 2.94
C GLU A 11 -12.16 -5.32 3.24
N GLN A 12 -13.48 -5.09 3.18
CA GLN A 12 -14.06 -3.77 3.38
C GLN A 12 -13.86 -3.26 4.82
N PRO A 13 -14.21 -4.02 5.89
CA PRO A 13 -13.97 -3.56 7.26
C PRO A 13 -12.48 -3.41 7.59
N LEU A 14 -11.63 -4.25 7.03
CA LEU A 14 -10.17 -4.20 7.22
C LEU A 14 -9.57 -2.93 6.61
N TYR A 15 -9.99 -2.58 5.39
CA TYR A 15 -9.56 -1.35 4.73
C TYR A 15 -9.96 -0.11 5.53
N GLU A 16 -11.22 -0.02 5.94
CA GLU A 16 -11.71 1.08 6.77
C GLU A 16 -10.97 1.18 8.10
N HIS A 17 -10.66 0.05 8.73
CA HIS A 17 -9.88 0.01 9.95
C HIS A 17 -8.48 0.59 9.72
N TRP A 18 -7.77 0.15 8.67
CA TRP A 18 -6.44 0.66 8.33
C TRP A 18 -6.43 2.15 8.00
N GLU A 19 -7.44 2.63 7.29
CA GLU A 19 -7.60 4.05 6.98
C GLU A 19 -7.83 4.88 8.26
N LYS A 20 -8.76 4.45 9.12
CA LYS A 20 -9.07 5.11 10.41
C LYS A 20 -7.86 5.17 11.34
N GLN A 21 -7.06 4.10 11.38
CA GLN A 21 -5.83 4.05 12.19
C GLN A 21 -4.65 4.78 11.52
N GLY A 22 -4.82 5.29 10.30
CA GLY A 22 -3.78 6.00 9.56
C GLY A 22 -2.61 5.11 9.17
N TYR A 23 -2.79 3.79 9.06
CA TYR A 23 -1.71 2.85 8.72
C TYR A 23 -1.09 3.12 7.35
N PHE A 24 -1.79 3.81 6.44
CA PHE A 24 -1.22 4.21 5.16
C PHE A 24 -0.31 5.44 5.25
N LYS A 25 -0.41 6.24 6.31
CA LYS A 25 0.36 7.49 6.45
C LYS A 25 1.85 7.18 6.62
N PRO A 26 2.74 7.98 6.00
CA PRO A 26 4.15 7.92 6.34
C PRO A 26 4.31 8.33 7.82
N ASN A 27 5.19 7.64 8.51
CA ASN A 27 5.68 8.15 9.78
C ASN A 27 6.56 9.40 9.47
N GLY A 28 6.72 10.36 10.38
CA GLY A 28 7.27 11.70 10.09
C GLY A 28 8.69 11.97 10.58
N ASP A 29 9.39 10.94 11.06
CA ASP A 29 10.76 11.01 11.57
C ASP A 29 11.74 10.98 10.41
N THR A 30 12.71 11.87 10.44
CA THR A 30 13.72 12.02 9.42
C THR A 30 15.07 11.47 9.89
N SER A 31 15.12 10.81 11.04
CA SER A 31 16.36 10.26 11.62
C SER A 31 16.77 8.88 11.07
N GLN A 32 15.89 8.22 10.31
CA GLN A 32 16.12 6.89 9.73
C GLN A 32 16.13 6.94 8.20
N GLU A 33 16.73 5.92 7.59
CA GLU A 33 16.74 5.76 6.14
C GLU A 33 15.32 5.57 5.59
N SER A 34 15.08 6.09 4.39
CA SER A 34 13.76 6.17 3.77
C SER A 34 13.66 5.21 2.59
N PHE A 35 12.65 4.34 2.59
CA PHE A 35 12.31 3.52 1.43
C PHE A 35 11.32 4.24 0.51
N CYS A 36 11.66 4.35 -0.77
CA CYS A 36 10.85 5.03 -1.78
C CYS A 36 10.76 4.21 -3.07
N ILE A 37 9.56 4.09 -3.63
CA ILE A 37 9.32 3.55 -4.97
C ILE A 37 8.97 4.73 -5.88
N MET A 38 9.81 4.98 -6.86
CA MET A 38 9.55 6.00 -7.88
C MET A 38 8.52 5.46 -8.87
N ILE A 39 7.37 6.11 -8.96
CA ILE A 39 6.32 5.80 -9.93
C ILE A 39 6.32 6.93 -10.95
N PRO A 40 6.48 6.65 -12.26
CA PRO A 40 6.36 7.69 -13.26
C PRO A 40 4.97 8.34 -13.20
N PRO A 41 4.81 9.61 -13.62
CA PRO A 41 3.52 10.26 -13.63
C PRO A 41 2.46 9.39 -14.32
N PRO A 42 1.26 9.24 -13.73
CA PRO A 42 0.24 8.34 -14.23
C PRO A 42 -0.21 8.83 -15.61
N ASN A 43 0.08 8.02 -16.63
CA ASN A 43 -0.54 8.18 -17.94
C ASN A 43 -1.95 7.58 -17.88
N VAL A 44 -2.95 8.40 -17.58
CA VAL A 44 -4.35 7.95 -17.54
C VAL A 44 -4.87 7.78 -18.97
N THR A 45 -4.72 6.57 -19.52
CA THR A 45 -5.09 6.26 -20.92
C THR A 45 -6.31 5.34 -21.06
N GLY A 46 -7.00 5.00 -19.97
CA GLY A 46 -8.22 4.17 -20.02
C GLY A 46 -8.54 3.47 -18.70
N SER A 47 -9.26 2.34 -18.79
CA SER A 47 -9.67 1.53 -17.64
C SER A 47 -8.52 0.68 -17.07
N LEU A 48 -8.60 0.39 -15.76
CA LEU A 48 -7.66 -0.51 -15.09
C LEU A 48 -7.80 -1.95 -15.62
N HIS A 49 -6.73 -2.46 -16.23
CA HIS A 49 -6.57 -3.89 -16.53
C HIS A 49 -5.69 -4.64 -15.51
N MET A 50 -5.68 -5.98 -15.60
CA MET A 50 -4.91 -6.87 -14.72
C MET A 50 -3.41 -6.51 -14.61
N GLY A 51 -2.79 -6.01 -15.68
CA GLY A 51 -1.42 -5.48 -15.63
C GLY A 51 -1.20 -4.38 -14.57
N HIS A 52 -2.18 -3.48 -14.36
CA HIS A 52 -2.10 -2.51 -13.27
C HIS A 52 -2.18 -3.19 -11.91
N ALA A 53 -3.14 -4.12 -11.74
CA ALA A 53 -3.29 -4.85 -10.49
C ALA A 53 -1.99 -5.58 -10.10
N PHE A 54 -1.35 -6.22 -11.07
CA PHE A 54 -0.07 -6.90 -10.87
C PHE A 54 1.05 -5.95 -10.41
N GLN A 55 1.26 -4.84 -11.13
CA GLN A 55 2.29 -3.85 -10.78
C GLN A 55 2.04 -3.23 -9.41
N GLN A 56 0.79 -2.83 -9.13
CA GLN A 56 0.39 -2.25 -7.84
C GLN A 56 0.56 -3.24 -6.69
N THR A 57 0.23 -4.52 -6.91
CA THR A 57 0.39 -5.57 -5.89
C THR A 57 1.85 -5.79 -5.51
N ILE A 58 2.75 -5.79 -6.50
CA ILE A 58 4.20 -5.91 -6.22
C ILE A 58 4.68 -4.72 -5.40
N MET A 59 4.33 -3.49 -5.80
CA MET A 59 4.75 -2.28 -5.08
C MET A 59 4.20 -2.26 -3.65
N ASP A 60 2.91 -2.58 -3.45
CA ASP A 60 2.27 -2.65 -2.13
C ASP A 60 2.94 -3.73 -1.25
N THR A 61 3.28 -4.89 -1.82
CA THR A 61 4.00 -5.96 -1.10
C THR A 61 5.36 -5.49 -0.62
N MET A 62 6.14 -4.83 -1.48
CA MET A 62 7.46 -4.28 -1.10
C MET A 62 7.33 -3.23 0.01
N ILE A 63 6.34 -2.33 -0.10
CA ILE A 63 6.07 -1.31 0.92
C ILE A 63 5.72 -1.95 2.28
N ARG A 64 4.85 -2.96 2.28
CA ARG A 64 4.46 -3.67 3.52
C ARG A 64 5.64 -4.41 4.13
N TYR A 65 6.43 -5.08 3.30
CA TYR A 65 7.63 -5.79 3.75
C TYR A 65 8.60 -4.84 4.44
N GLN A 66 8.94 -3.70 3.83
CA GLN A 66 9.86 -2.73 4.43
C GLN A 66 9.32 -2.15 5.74
N ARG A 67 8.03 -1.81 5.79
CA ARG A 67 7.36 -1.37 7.02
C ARG A 67 7.47 -2.39 8.15
N MET A 68 7.39 -3.68 7.84
CA MET A 68 7.51 -4.76 8.82
C MET A 68 8.97 -5.01 9.27
N GLN A 69 9.96 -4.69 8.44
CA GLN A 69 11.39 -4.78 8.81
C GLN A 69 11.85 -3.66 9.74
N GLY A 70 10.96 -2.73 10.11
CA GLY A 70 11.30 -1.62 10.99
C GLY A 70 11.85 -0.40 10.25
N GLU A 71 11.96 -0.45 8.91
CA GLU A 71 12.06 0.74 8.07
C GLU A 71 10.73 1.47 8.13
N LYS A 72 10.61 2.31 9.15
CA LYS A 72 9.58 3.33 9.24
C LYS A 72 9.93 4.38 8.18
N TYR A 73 8.97 5.19 7.73
CA TYR A 73 9.20 6.37 6.85
C TYR A 73 9.14 6.13 5.32
N PRO A 74 9.09 7.23 4.56
CA PRO A 74 7.94 7.69 3.82
C PRO A 74 7.91 7.06 2.43
N VAL A 75 6.83 6.35 2.11
CA VAL A 75 6.49 6.06 0.72
C VAL A 75 6.04 7.38 0.08
N ALA A 76 6.99 8.21 -0.27
CA ALA A 76 6.74 9.34 -1.15
C ALA A 76 6.76 8.78 -2.56
N SER A 77 5.61 8.59 -3.19
CA SER A 77 5.58 8.66 -4.65
C SER A 77 5.92 10.12 -4.99
N ARG A 78 7.21 10.44 -5.12
CA ARG A 78 7.60 11.73 -5.68
C ARG A 78 7.20 11.70 -7.15
N TYR A 79 6.27 12.58 -7.49
CA TYR A 79 6.15 13.15 -8.83
C TYR A 79 7.37 14.02 -9.13
#